data_AF-A0A7X1B810-F1
#
_entry.id   AF-A0A7X1B810-F1
#
_cell.length_a   1.000
_cell.length_b   1.000
_cell.length_c   1.000
_cell.angle_alpha   90.00
_cell.angle_beta   90.00
_cell.angle_gamma   90.00
#
_symmetry.space_group_name_H-M   'P 1'
#
loop_
_entity.id
_entity.type
_entity.pdbx_description
1 polymer ?
#
loop_
_entity_poly.entity_id
_entity_poly.type
_entity_poly.pdbx_seq_one_letter_code
_entity_poly.pdbx_strand_id
1 'polypeptide(L)'
;MAIEWDKGFATKDSHIDEQHQQIFRFTNRFESVAQQEDPDLHEVESLLSFLNTYIQNHFRYEEACMLKRKCPAAQKNRSEHIAFKAYLSRSIETYRTEGYRKSWAKDLHKKLEDWLCNHICRVDVQLRDC
;
A
#
# COMPACT_ATOMS: atom_id res chain seq x y z
N MET A 1 -9.06 -2.76 12.79
CA MET A 1 -10.09 -3.70 12.31
C MET A 1 -9.53 -4.25 11.03
N ALA A 2 -9.44 -5.57 10.88
CA ALA A 2 -8.82 -6.14 9.69
C ALA A 2 -9.59 -5.70 8.44
N ILE A 3 -8.84 -5.22 7.44
CA ILE A 3 -9.38 -4.85 6.14
C ILE A 3 -9.40 -6.12 5.30
N GLU A 4 -10.58 -6.54 4.88
CA GLU A 4 -10.75 -7.76 4.09
C GLU A 4 -10.83 -7.46 2.60
N TRP A 5 -10.22 -8.33 1.80
CA TRP A 5 -10.35 -8.26 0.35
C TRP A 5 -11.78 -8.64 -0.07
N ASP A 6 -12.40 -7.80 -0.87
CA ASP A 6 -13.72 -8.04 -1.47
C ASP A 6 -13.62 -8.13 -3.00
N LYS A 7 -14.51 -8.92 -3.61
CA LYS A 7 -14.56 -9.07 -5.07
C LYS A 7 -14.86 -7.76 -5.80
N GLY A 8 -15.49 -6.79 -5.14
CA GLY A 8 -15.72 -5.44 -5.64
C GLY A 8 -14.44 -4.66 -5.95
N PHE A 9 -13.30 -5.05 -5.35
CA PHE A 9 -12.00 -4.43 -5.56
C PHE A 9 -11.21 -5.03 -6.73
N ALA A 10 -11.75 -6.05 -7.40
CA ALA A 10 -11.09 -6.69 -8.53
C ALA A 10 -10.98 -5.77 -9.75
N THR A 11 -9.80 -5.74 -10.34
CA THR A 11 -9.41 -4.94 -11.52
C THR A 11 -9.55 -5.70 -12.84
N LYS A 12 -9.99 -6.99 -12.78
CA LYS A 12 -9.94 -7.97 -13.90
C LYS A 12 -8.52 -8.24 -14.42
N ASP A 13 -7.49 -7.77 -13.75
CA ASP A 13 -6.11 -8.17 -13.98
C ASP A 13 -5.67 -9.02 -12.78
N SER A 14 -5.58 -10.34 -13.00
CA SER A 14 -5.33 -11.28 -11.89
C SER A 14 -4.02 -11.01 -11.17
N HIS A 15 -3.01 -10.47 -11.87
CA HIS A 15 -1.73 -10.16 -11.27
C HIS A 15 -1.82 -8.94 -10.34
N ILE A 16 -2.59 -7.92 -10.72
CA ILE A 16 -2.87 -6.76 -9.86
C ILE A 16 -3.73 -7.18 -8.67
N ASP A 17 -4.75 -8.00 -8.89
CA ASP A 17 -5.63 -8.47 -7.81
C ASP A 17 -4.87 -9.32 -6.77
N GLU A 18 -3.93 -10.16 -7.21
CA GLU A 18 -3.02 -10.88 -6.32
C GLU A 18 -2.12 -9.93 -5.53
N GLN A 19 -1.60 -8.88 -6.18
CA GLN A 19 -0.78 -7.86 -5.53
C GLN A 19 -1.57 -7.08 -4.48
N HIS A 20 -2.78 -6.64 -4.79
CA HIS A 20 -3.66 -5.98 -3.82
C HIS A 20 -3.91 -6.87 -2.61
N GLN A 21 -4.27 -8.13 -2.81
CA GLN A 21 -4.48 -9.06 -1.70
C GLN A 21 -3.25 -9.21 -0.80
N GLN A 22 -2.04 -9.18 -1.36
CA GLN A 22 -0.81 -9.17 -0.54
C GLN A 22 -0.67 -7.87 0.26
N ILE A 23 -1.00 -6.71 -0.32
CA ILE A 23 -0.96 -5.43 0.38
C ILE A 23 -2.00 -5.41 1.51
N PHE A 24 -3.20 -5.95 1.30
CA PHE A 24 -4.22 -6.09 2.37
C PHE A 24 -3.69 -6.95 3.53
N ARG A 25 -3.14 -8.13 3.23
CA ARG A 25 -2.53 -9.02 4.25
C ARG A 25 -1.40 -8.32 4.99
N PHE A 26 -0.55 -7.60 4.27
CA PHE A 26 0.52 -6.82 4.84
C PHE A 26 0.00 -5.75 5.81
N THR A 27 -0.98 -4.94 5.38
CA THR A 27 -1.54 -3.87 6.20
C THR A 27 -2.15 -4.43 7.48
N ASN A 28 -2.86 -5.56 7.40
CA ASN A 28 -3.40 -6.25 8.57
C ASN A 28 -2.30 -6.80 9.51
N ARG A 29 -1.18 -7.30 8.97
CA ARG A 29 -0.03 -7.72 9.79
C ARG A 29 0.60 -6.51 10.47
N PHE A 30 0.76 -5.41 9.74
CA PHE A 30 1.32 -4.18 10.28
C PHE A 30 0.42 -3.55 11.37
N GLU A 31 -0.91 -3.69 11.27
CA GLU A 31 -1.84 -3.31 12.34
C GLU A 31 -1.48 -4.00 13.66
N SER A 32 -1.30 -5.32 13.60
CA SER A 32 -0.95 -6.14 14.77
C SER A 32 0.33 -5.67 15.44
N VAL A 33 1.32 -5.24 14.65
CA VAL A 33 2.60 -4.69 15.15
C VAL A 33 2.39 -3.30 15.75
N ALA A 34 1.63 -2.42 15.08
CA ALA A 34 1.36 -1.06 15.55
C ALA A 34 0.52 -1.00 16.85
N GLN A 35 -0.22 -2.07 17.17
CA GLN A 35 -1.00 -2.17 18.39
C GLN A 35 -0.18 -2.63 19.61
N GLN A 36 0.94 -3.32 19.41
CA GLN A 36 1.81 -3.82 20.48
C GLN A 36 2.43 -2.68 21.30
N GLU A 37 2.73 -2.95 22.57
CA GLU A 37 3.49 -2.02 23.41
C GLU A 37 4.99 -2.11 23.14
N ASP A 38 5.49 -3.33 22.95
CA ASP A 38 6.89 -3.62 22.66
C ASP A 38 6.99 -4.65 21.52
N PRO A 39 6.93 -4.22 20.25
CA PRO A 39 7.02 -5.14 19.11
C PRO A 39 8.46 -5.56 18.82
N ASP A 40 8.60 -6.70 18.15
CA ASP A 40 9.87 -7.11 17.57
C ASP A 40 10.30 -6.12 16.47
N LEU A 41 11.38 -5.38 16.73
CA LEU A 41 11.92 -4.39 15.79
C LEU A 41 12.44 -5.04 14.50
N HIS A 42 12.91 -6.29 14.55
CA HIS A 42 13.33 -7.01 13.35
C HIS A 42 12.13 -7.30 12.45
N GLU A 43 10.98 -7.62 13.03
CA GLU A 43 9.73 -7.75 12.30
C GLU A 43 9.30 -6.41 11.70
N VAL A 44 9.36 -5.30 12.45
CA VAL A 44 9.04 -3.96 11.93
C VAL A 44 9.90 -3.64 10.70
N GLU A 45 11.22 -3.86 10.77
CA GLU A 45 12.15 -3.60 9.67
C GLU A 45 11.87 -4.48 8.45
N SER A 46 11.62 -5.77 8.66
CA SER A 46 11.26 -6.71 7.61
C SER A 46 9.98 -6.26 6.89
N LEU A 47 8.96 -5.84 7.65
CA LEU A 47 7.71 -5.31 7.11
C LEU A 47 7.93 -4.03 6.31
N LEU A 48 8.72 -3.08 6.82
CA LEU A 48 9.04 -1.84 6.09
C LEU A 48 9.80 -2.09 4.79
N SER A 49 10.77 -3.03 4.81
CA SER A 49 11.53 -3.42 3.63
C SER A 49 10.62 -4.04 2.57
N PHE A 50 9.78 -5.00 2.98
CA PHE A 50 8.77 -5.60 2.12
C PHE A 50 7.85 -4.54 1.52
N LEU A 51 7.30 -3.64 2.35
CA LEU A 51 6.39 -2.59 1.91
C LEU A 51 7.01 -1.71 0.82
N ASN A 52 8.24 -1.24 1.05
CA ASN A 52 8.92 -0.34 0.12
C ASN A 52 9.21 -1.02 -1.24
N THR A 53 9.72 -2.26 -1.23
CA THR A 53 10.03 -2.97 -2.47
C THR A 53 8.77 -3.45 -3.18
N TYR A 54 7.81 -3.99 -2.44
CA TYR A 54 6.60 -4.57 -3.01
C TYR A 54 5.71 -3.51 -3.66
N ILE A 55 5.50 -2.38 -2.98
CA ILE A 55 4.69 -1.28 -3.52
C ILE A 55 5.30 -0.67 -4.78
N GLN A 56 6.62 -0.51 -4.84
CA GLN A 56 7.27 0.01 -6.05
C GLN A 56 7.06 -0.91 -7.26
N ASN A 57 7.15 -2.22 -7.06
CA ASN A 57 6.92 -3.19 -8.13
C ASN A 57 5.45 -3.21 -8.56
N HIS A 58 4.52 -3.19 -7.60
CA HIS A 58 3.09 -3.11 -7.84
C HIS A 58 2.72 -1.87 -8.66
N PHE A 59 3.12 -0.68 -8.20
CA PHE A 59 2.87 0.58 -8.90
C PHE A 59 3.43 0.59 -10.33
N ARG A 60 4.65 0.05 -10.53
CA ARG A 60 5.24 -0.03 -11.87
C ARG A 60 4.43 -0.92 -12.81
N TYR A 61 3.96 -2.07 -12.32
CA TYR A 61 3.15 -3.00 -13.10
C TYR A 61 1.81 -2.37 -13.48
N GLU A 62 1.14 -1.79 -12.50
CA GLU A 62 -0.17 -1.17 -12.69
C GLU A 62 -0.10 0.05 -13.62
N GLU A 63 0.84 0.97 -13.42
CA GLU A 63 1.03 2.14 -14.28
C GLU A 63 1.24 1.71 -15.74
N ALA A 64 2.02 0.65 -15.97
CA ALA A 64 2.24 0.09 -17.30
C ALA A 64 0.95 -0.52 -17.89
N CYS A 65 0.15 -1.22 -17.06
CA CYS A 65 -1.12 -1.80 -17.47
C CYS A 65 -2.14 -0.70 -17.86
N MET A 66 -2.34 0.28 -16.99
CA MET A 66 -3.22 1.42 -17.24
C MET A 66 -2.81 2.21 -18.49
N LEU A 67 -1.51 2.45 -18.69
CA LEU A 67 -1.00 3.14 -19.87
C LEU A 67 -1.27 2.34 -21.15
N LYS A 68 -1.00 1.02 -21.14
CA LYS A 68 -1.22 0.12 -22.28
C LYS A 68 -2.69 0.08 -22.69
N ARG A 69 -3.60 0.07 -21.71
CA ARG A 69 -5.06 0.08 -21.95
C ARG A 69 -5.64 1.46 -22.21
N LYS A 70 -4.81 2.52 -22.22
CA LYS A 70 -5.24 3.94 -22.34
C LYS A 70 -6.33 4.29 -21.30
N CYS A 71 -6.18 3.77 -20.09
CA CYS A 71 -7.18 3.90 -19.05
C CYS A 71 -7.32 5.38 -18.62
N PRO A 72 -8.53 5.95 -18.57
CA PRO A 72 -8.72 7.37 -18.18
C PRO A 72 -8.17 7.70 -16.78
N ALA A 73 -8.13 6.70 -15.88
CA ALA A 73 -7.60 6.85 -14.53
C ALA A 73 -6.06 6.91 -14.46
N ALA A 74 -5.33 6.60 -15.54
CA ALA A 74 -3.87 6.41 -15.52
C ALA A 74 -3.10 7.62 -14.96
N GLN A 75 -3.51 8.84 -15.33
CA GLN A 75 -2.85 10.05 -14.83
C GLN A 75 -3.08 10.24 -13.32
N LYS A 76 -4.31 10.00 -12.86
CA LYS A 76 -4.67 10.10 -11.45
C LYS A 76 -3.93 9.04 -10.62
N ASN A 77 -4.00 7.77 -11.04
CA ASN A 77 -3.30 6.65 -10.41
C ASN A 77 -1.80 6.97 -10.21
N ARG A 78 -1.11 7.32 -11.28
CA ARG A 78 0.32 7.69 -11.24
C ARG A 78 0.61 8.87 -10.30
N SER A 79 -0.23 9.90 -10.30
CA SER A 79 -0.03 11.06 -9.42
C SER A 79 -0.15 10.69 -7.94
N GLU A 80 -1.12 9.84 -7.60
CA GLU A 80 -1.33 9.37 -6.24
C GLU A 80 -0.19 8.41 -5.83
N HIS A 81 0.29 7.54 -6.73
CA HIS A 81 1.47 6.69 -6.50
C HIS A 81 2.70 7.52 -6.13
N ILE A 82 2.96 8.62 -6.83
CA ILE A 82 4.08 9.51 -6.54
C ILE A 82 3.95 10.09 -5.13
N ALA A 83 2.75 10.58 -4.77
CA ALA A 83 2.50 11.13 -3.44
C ALA A 83 2.67 10.07 -2.34
N PHE A 84 2.18 8.84 -2.57
CA PHE A 84 2.31 7.74 -1.62
C PHE A 84 3.77 7.32 -1.43
N LYS A 85 4.52 7.15 -2.53
CA LYS A 85 5.97 6.87 -2.48
C LYS A 85 6.72 7.94 -1.67
N ALA A 86 6.42 9.22 -1.89
CA ALA A 86 7.04 10.32 -1.15
C ALA A 86 6.67 10.33 0.35
N TYR A 87 5.45 9.94 0.70
CA TYR A 87 5.08 9.73 2.10
C TYR A 87 5.85 8.56 2.72
N LEU A 88 5.86 7.41 2.05
CA LEU A 88 6.48 6.19 2.58
C LEU A 88 7.98 6.39 2.81
N SER A 89 8.69 6.99 1.85
CA SER A 89 10.12 7.31 2.02
C SER A 89 10.39 8.20 3.22
N ARG A 90 9.55 9.23 3.45
CA ARG A 90 9.67 10.10 4.63
C ARG A 90 9.39 9.35 5.93
N SER A 91 8.35 8.52 5.95
CA SER A 91 7.98 7.72 7.13
C SER A 91 9.08 6.72 7.50
N ILE A 92 9.68 6.06 6.50
CA ILE A 92 10.83 5.15 6.71
C ILE A 92 12.05 5.92 7.23
N GLU A 93 12.31 7.12 6.70
CA GLU A 93 13.42 7.94 7.19
C GLU A 93 13.22 8.36 8.65
N THR A 94 12.01 8.81 9.02
CA THR A 94 11.67 9.11 10.41
C THR A 94 11.89 7.89 11.32
N TYR A 95 11.48 6.70 10.88
CA TYR A 95 11.76 5.47 11.64
C TYR A 95 13.26 5.22 11.83
N ARG A 96 14.07 5.42 10.79
CA ARG A 96 15.52 5.21 10.86
C ARG A 96 16.23 6.21 11.75
N THR A 97 15.78 7.46 11.78
CA THR A 97 16.43 8.54 12.54
C THR A 97 15.96 8.58 13.99
N GLU A 98 14.68 8.33 14.23
CA GLU A 98 14.04 8.50 15.54
C GLU A 98 13.73 7.17 16.26
N GLY A 99 13.91 6.05 15.57
CA GLY A 99 13.59 4.71 16.06
C GLY A 99 12.09 4.41 16.04
N TYR A 100 11.74 3.22 16.55
CA TYR A 100 10.34 2.84 16.68
C TYR A 100 9.60 3.74 17.67
N ARG A 101 8.46 4.27 17.23
CA ARG A 101 7.48 4.95 18.08
C ARG A 101 6.09 4.41 17.77
N LYS A 102 5.33 4.12 18.81
CA LYS A 102 3.94 3.64 18.67
C LYS A 102 3.06 4.63 17.90
N SER A 103 3.27 5.94 18.07
CA SER A 103 2.58 6.97 17.29
C SER A 103 2.91 6.87 15.80
N TRP A 104 4.19 6.77 15.45
CA TRP A 104 4.64 6.58 14.07
C TRP A 104 4.03 5.33 13.43
N ALA A 105 4.03 4.21 14.15
CA ALA A 105 3.47 2.96 13.63
C ALA A 105 1.96 3.08 13.37
N LYS A 106 1.22 3.73 14.28
CA LYS A 106 -0.21 4.03 14.09
C LYS A 106 -0.46 4.96 12.90
N ASP A 107 0.37 5.99 12.72
CA ASP A 107 0.24 6.94 11.61
C ASP A 107 0.52 6.27 10.26
N LEU A 108 1.55 5.42 10.19
CA LEU A 108 1.86 4.65 8.98
C LEU A 108 0.74 3.64 8.68
N HIS A 109 0.26 2.91 9.69
CA HIS A 109 -0.88 2.00 9.52
C HIS A 109 -2.11 2.72 8.98
N LYS A 110 -2.49 3.85 9.61
CA LYS A 110 -3.62 4.67 9.16
C LYS A 110 -3.45 5.11 7.72
N LYS A 111 -2.23 5.50 7.32
CA LYS A 111 -1.97 5.91 5.94
C LYS A 111 -2.10 4.75 4.95
N LEU A 112 -1.69 3.54 5.35
CA LEU A 112 -1.85 2.32 4.55
C LEU A 112 -3.33 1.95 4.39
N GLU A 113 -4.10 1.99 5.47
CA GLU A 113 -5.55 1.77 5.46
C GLU A 113 -6.27 2.80 4.57
N ASP A 114 -5.96 4.08 4.73
CA ASP A 114 -6.51 5.15 3.89
C ASP A 114 -6.15 4.94 2.41
N TRP A 115 -4.94 4.45 2.14
CA TRP A 115 -4.49 4.14 0.79
C TRP A 115 -5.26 2.96 0.18
N LEU A 116 -5.41 1.85 0.90
CA LEU A 116 -6.23 0.71 0.47
C LEU A 116 -7.66 1.16 0.13
N CYS A 117 -8.31 1.88 1.05
CA CYS A 117 -9.72 2.25 0.93
C CYS A 117 -9.98 3.32 -0.14
N ASN A 118 -9.04 4.24 -0.38
CA ASN A 118 -9.27 5.38 -1.28
C ASN A 118 -8.56 5.27 -2.63
N HIS A 119 -7.45 4.55 -2.71
CA HIS A 119 -6.72 4.34 -3.94
C HIS A 119 -7.15 3.04 -4.60
N ILE A 120 -6.87 1.90 -3.98
CA ILE A 120 -7.19 0.59 -4.55
C ILE A 120 -8.69 0.47 -4.83
N CYS A 121 -9.52 0.75 -3.83
CA CYS A 121 -10.96 0.56 -3.97
C CYS A 121 -11.69 1.60 -4.84
N ARG A 122 -11.02 2.67 -5.33
CA ARG A 122 -11.69 3.75 -6.10
C ARG A 122 -10.98 4.16 -7.38
N VAL A 123 -9.67 4.09 -7.42
CA VAL A 123 -8.84 4.45 -8.57
C VAL A 123 -8.49 3.18 -9.34
N ASP A 124 -7.90 2.19 -8.67
CA ASP A 124 -7.34 1.02 -9.34
C ASP A 124 -8.44 0.12 -9.89
N VAL A 125 -9.57 0.03 -9.20
CA VAL A 125 -10.80 -0.63 -9.70
C VAL A 125 -11.26 -0.11 -11.07
N GLN A 126 -10.92 1.12 -11.46
CA GLN A 126 -11.31 1.66 -12.77
C GLN A 126 -10.58 0.95 -13.92
N LEU A 127 -9.46 0.28 -13.65
CA LEU A 127 -8.77 -0.57 -14.62
C LEU A 127 -9.65 -1.72 -15.12
N ARG A 128 -10.67 -2.13 -14.36
CA ARG A 128 -11.64 -3.16 -14.74
C ARG A 128 -12.43 -2.84 -15.99
N ASP A 129 -12.66 -1.55 -16.22
CA ASP A 129 -13.49 -1.02 -17.30
C ASP A 129 -12.62 -0.42 -18.43
N CYS A 130 -11.31 -0.71 -18.34
CA CYS A 130 -10.27 -0.54 -19.34
C CYS A 130 -9.84 -1.95 -19.84
#